data_AF-A0A316P0R2-F1
#
_entry.id   AF-A0A316P0R2-F1
#
_cell.length_a   1.000
_cell.length_b   1.000
_cell.length_c   1.000
_cell.angle_alpha   90.00
_cell.angle_beta   90.00
_cell.angle_gamma   90.00
#
_symmetry.space_group_name_H-M   'P 1'
#
loop_
_entity.id
_entity.type
_entity.pdbx_description
1 polymer ?
#
loop_
_entity_poly.entity_id
_entity_poly.type
_entity_poly.pdbx_seq_one_letter_code
_entity_poly.pdbx_strand_id
1 'polypeptide(L)'
;MSVSGYCSSKILLHSKIFKRKAHIYLLAYSLLKKDYSMHLKIITHEKVVFDENVDEIYTRGVDGEFGILKNHVPIMSALDIGVTHIKQGENTKCFTTMGGVLQFKDDECIILTTTAECGDDIDVTRAKEALRRAKERLEDKDAAIDAKRAEAAVARAMARLKATLNN
;
A
#
# COMPACT_ATOMS: atom_id res chain seq x y z
N MET A 1 -60.87 -9.37 -34.46
CA MET A 1 -60.52 -9.83 -33.09
C MET A 1 -59.01 -9.72 -32.91
N SER A 2 -58.59 -9.01 -31.87
CA SER A 2 -57.26 -8.39 -31.71
C SER A 2 -56.15 -9.37 -31.34
N VAL A 3 -55.09 -9.45 -32.15
CA VAL A 3 -53.83 -10.16 -31.84
C VAL A 3 -52.64 -9.21 -31.61
N SER A 4 -52.91 -7.91 -31.41
CA SER A 4 -51.87 -6.87 -31.26
C SER A 4 -51.25 -6.75 -29.85
N GLY A 5 -51.67 -7.56 -28.87
CA GLY A 5 -51.35 -7.34 -27.46
C GLY A 5 -50.10 -8.06 -26.92
N TYR A 6 -49.55 -9.05 -27.63
CA TYR A 6 -48.53 -9.96 -27.08
C TYR A 6 -47.07 -9.59 -27.41
N CYS A 7 -46.83 -8.63 -28.31
CA CYS A 7 -45.47 -8.30 -28.77
C CYS A 7 -44.74 -7.31 -27.84
N SER A 8 -45.42 -6.27 -27.33
CA SER A 8 -44.77 -5.27 -26.44
C SER A 8 -44.43 -5.83 -25.06
N SER A 9 -45.24 -6.73 -24.50
CA SER A 9 -45.02 -7.29 -23.15
C SER A 9 -43.80 -8.21 -23.07
N LYS A 10 -43.53 -9.02 -24.10
CA LYS A 10 -42.36 -9.91 -24.16
C LYS A 10 -41.03 -9.16 -24.27
N ILE A 11 -40.99 -8.02 -24.97
CA ILE A 11 -39.79 -7.18 -25.13
C ILE A 11 -39.49 -6.41 -23.82
N LEU A 12 -40.52 -5.92 -23.13
CA LEU A 12 -40.41 -5.28 -21.81
C LEU A 12 -39.98 -6.27 -20.72
N LEU A 13 -40.39 -7.54 -20.81
CA LEU A 13 -39.89 -8.61 -19.95
C LEU A 13 -38.41 -8.90 -20.21
N HIS A 14 -37.98 -8.98 -21.47
CA HIS A 14 -36.56 -9.19 -21.80
C HIS A 14 -35.67 -8.02 -21.33
N SER A 15 -36.11 -6.76 -21.46
CA SER A 15 -35.33 -5.61 -20.98
C SER A 15 -35.25 -5.52 -19.46
N LYS A 16 -36.33 -5.88 -18.74
CA LYS A 16 -36.33 -5.99 -17.27
C LYS A 16 -35.48 -7.14 -16.75
N ILE A 17 -35.50 -8.29 -17.43
CA ILE A 17 -34.64 -9.45 -17.10
C ILE A 17 -33.18 -9.13 -17.38
N PHE A 18 -32.87 -8.41 -18.46
CA PHE A 18 -31.51 -7.96 -18.78
C PHE A 18 -30.99 -6.94 -17.76
N LYS A 19 -31.80 -5.95 -17.37
CA LYS A 19 -31.45 -5.01 -16.30
C LYS A 19 -31.26 -5.68 -14.94
N ARG A 20 -32.12 -6.65 -14.59
CA ARG A 20 -31.97 -7.44 -13.35
C ARG A 20 -30.74 -8.34 -13.38
N LYS A 21 -30.45 -9.01 -14.50
CA LYS A 21 -29.23 -9.81 -14.67
C LYS A 21 -27.99 -8.94 -14.58
N ALA A 22 -27.94 -7.78 -15.25
CA ALA A 22 -26.82 -6.85 -15.17
C ALA A 22 -26.58 -6.35 -13.73
N HIS A 23 -27.66 -6.07 -13.00
CA HIS A 23 -27.56 -5.68 -11.58
C HIS A 23 -27.02 -6.82 -10.70
N ILE A 24 -27.46 -8.06 -10.93
CA ILE A 24 -26.93 -9.26 -10.24
C ILE A 24 -25.45 -9.47 -10.56
N TYR A 25 -25.03 -9.31 -11.82
CA TYR A 25 -23.62 -9.41 -12.22
C TYR A 25 -22.75 -8.31 -11.59
N LEU A 26 -23.24 -7.07 -11.53
CA LEU A 26 -22.56 -5.97 -10.83
C LEU A 26 -22.46 -6.21 -9.33
N LEU A 27 -23.53 -6.72 -8.71
CA LEU A 27 -23.50 -7.08 -7.29
C LEU A 27 -22.53 -8.23 -7.01
N ALA A 28 -22.53 -9.26 -7.87
CA ALA A 28 -21.61 -10.39 -7.77
C ALA A 28 -20.16 -9.96 -8.00
N TYR A 29 -19.90 -9.02 -8.93
CA TYR A 29 -18.58 -8.45 -9.14
C TYR A 29 -18.11 -7.60 -7.95
N SER A 30 -19.02 -6.83 -7.35
CA SER A 30 -18.74 -6.09 -6.11
C SER A 30 -18.50 -7.02 -4.91
N LEU A 31 -19.17 -8.17 -4.85
CA LEU A 31 -18.98 -9.16 -3.79
C LEU A 31 -17.68 -9.95 -3.99
N LEU A 32 -17.35 -10.36 -5.22
CA LEU A 32 -16.08 -11.03 -5.55
C LEU A 32 -14.85 -10.14 -5.28
N LYS A 33 -14.94 -8.82 -5.51
CA LYS A 33 -13.87 -7.90 -5.12
C LYS A 33 -13.69 -7.81 -3.60
N LYS A 34 -14.77 -7.94 -2.82
CA LYS A 34 -14.73 -7.86 -1.36
C LYS A 34 -13.95 -9.02 -0.74
N ASP A 35 -13.99 -10.19 -1.40
CA ASP A 35 -13.26 -11.38 -0.99
C ASP A 35 -11.76 -11.37 -1.40
N TYR A 36 -11.24 -10.32 -2.04
CA TYR A 36 -9.83 -10.24 -2.47
C TYR A 36 -8.97 -9.30 -1.60
N SER A 37 -9.33 -9.17 -0.33
CA SER A 37 -8.57 -8.36 0.63
C SER A 37 -7.82 -9.24 1.65
N MET A 38 -6.70 -8.72 2.13
CA MET A 38 -5.89 -9.24 3.23
C MET A 38 -5.77 -8.17 4.32
N HIS A 39 -5.56 -8.59 5.57
CA HIS A 39 -5.45 -7.66 6.68
C HIS A 39 -4.02 -7.11 6.77
N LEU A 40 -3.84 -5.80 6.86
CA LEU A 40 -2.53 -5.18 7.03
C LEU A 40 -2.46 -4.36 8.31
N LYS A 41 -1.43 -4.64 9.11
CA LYS A 41 -1.07 -3.87 10.29
C LYS A 41 0.35 -3.33 10.20
N ILE A 42 0.51 -2.01 10.29
CA ILE A 42 1.82 -1.35 10.40
C ILE A 42 1.99 -0.85 11.84
N ILE A 43 2.97 -1.40 12.54
CA ILE A 43 3.22 -1.14 13.96
C ILE A 43 4.60 -0.50 14.13
N THR A 44 4.62 0.54 14.95
CA THR A 44 5.85 1.16 15.47
C THR A 44 5.94 0.97 16.98
N HIS A 45 7.09 1.32 17.57
CA HIS A 45 7.25 1.26 19.03
C HIS A 45 6.31 2.24 19.78
N GLU A 46 5.79 3.27 19.10
CA GLU A 46 4.88 4.27 19.71
C GLU A 46 3.41 3.92 19.53
N LYS A 47 3.04 3.51 18.31
CA LYS A 47 1.64 3.32 17.93
C LYS A 47 1.47 2.39 16.73
N VAL A 48 0.24 1.91 16.56
CA VAL A 48 -0.22 1.33 15.30
C VAL A 48 -0.49 2.48 14.33
N VAL A 49 0.23 2.49 13.20
CA VAL A 49 0.16 3.56 12.19
C VAL A 49 -0.94 3.27 11.17
N PHE A 50 -1.17 2.01 10.87
CA PHE A 50 -2.17 1.56 9.91
C PHE A 50 -2.73 0.20 10.33
N ASP A 51 -4.04 0.00 10.25
CA ASP A 51 -4.74 -1.23 10.66
C ASP A 51 -6.03 -1.38 9.85
N GLU A 52 -5.93 -1.84 8.61
CA GLU A 52 -7.07 -1.98 7.70
C GLU A 52 -6.88 -3.13 6.72
N ASN A 53 -7.96 -3.52 6.03
CA ASN A 53 -7.90 -4.47 4.92
C ASN A 53 -7.39 -3.79 3.65
N VAL A 54 -6.54 -4.49 2.91
CA VAL A 54 -5.85 -4.01 1.70
C VAL A 54 -5.81 -5.11 0.64
N ASP A 55 -5.70 -4.73 -0.63
CA ASP A 55 -5.69 -5.69 -1.73
C ASP A 55 -4.27 -6.13 -2.07
N GLU A 56 -3.33 -5.17 -2.10
CA GLU A 56 -1.96 -5.36 -2.52
C GLU A 56 -1.02 -4.51 -1.66
N ILE A 57 0.16 -5.05 -1.35
CA ILE A 57 1.24 -4.35 -0.64
C ILE A 57 2.50 -4.46 -1.47
N TYR A 58 3.19 -3.35 -1.69
CA TYR A 58 4.50 -3.31 -2.32
C TYR A 58 5.50 -2.70 -1.36
N THR A 59 6.56 -3.42 -1.01
CA THR A 59 7.56 -2.96 -0.05
C THR A 59 8.98 -3.29 -0.51
N ARG A 60 9.97 -2.78 0.23
CA ARG A 60 11.38 -2.99 -0.03
C ARG A 60 12.00 -3.83 1.07
N GLY A 61 12.38 -5.06 0.72
CA GLY A 61 13.23 -5.91 1.53
C GLY A 61 14.71 -5.57 1.37
N VAL A 62 15.52 -6.14 2.25
CA VAL A 62 16.99 -6.08 2.15
C VAL A 62 17.53 -6.67 0.84
N ASP A 63 16.83 -7.67 0.30
CA ASP A 63 17.22 -8.38 -0.94
C ASP A 63 16.60 -7.75 -2.21
N GLY A 64 15.71 -6.76 -2.07
CA GLY A 64 15.04 -6.12 -3.21
C GLY A 64 13.59 -5.72 -2.93
N GLU A 65 12.91 -5.20 -3.96
CA GLU A 65 11.50 -4.82 -3.89
C GLU A 65 10.60 -6.02 -4.21
N PHE A 66 9.51 -6.18 -3.45
CA PHE A 66 8.56 -7.26 -3.67
C PHE A 66 7.13 -6.82 -3.31
N GLY A 67 6.16 -7.54 -3.87
CA GLY A 67 4.74 -7.33 -3.62
C GLY A 67 4.09 -8.55 -2.98
N ILE A 68 3.16 -8.32 -2.07
CA ILE A 68 2.32 -9.34 -1.44
C ILE A 68 0.88 -9.08 -1.85
N LEU A 69 0.21 -10.13 -2.31
CA LEU A 69 -1.22 -10.16 -2.62
C LEU A 69 -1.91 -11.19 -1.71
N LYS A 70 -3.23 -11.21 -1.73
CA LYS A 70 -4.01 -12.25 -1.05
C LYS A 70 -3.60 -13.67 -1.47
N ASN A 71 -3.62 -14.62 -0.53
CA ASN A 71 -3.22 -16.02 -0.70
C ASN A 71 -1.74 -16.21 -1.05
N HIS A 72 -0.87 -15.25 -0.70
CA HIS A 72 0.56 -15.46 -0.81
C HIS A 72 1.02 -16.56 0.16
N VAL A 73 2.15 -17.21 -0.14
CA VAL A 73 2.74 -18.17 0.81
C VAL A 73 3.23 -17.44 2.06
N PRO A 74 3.15 -18.05 3.25
CA PRO A 74 3.68 -17.44 4.46
C PRO A 74 5.15 -17.07 4.30
N ILE A 75 5.49 -15.82 4.60
CA ILE A 75 6.83 -15.27 4.41
C ILE A 75 7.20 -14.36 5.58
N MET A 76 8.48 -14.38 5.96
CA MET A 76 9.06 -13.40 6.86
C MET A 76 10.30 -12.81 6.20
N SER A 77 10.39 -11.48 6.15
CA SER A 77 11.49 -10.78 5.47
C SER A 77 11.92 -9.56 6.25
N ALA A 78 13.21 -9.24 6.21
CA ALA A 78 13.74 -7.99 6.74
C ALA A 78 13.49 -6.87 5.74
N LEU A 79 12.98 -5.75 6.23
CA LEU A 79 12.72 -4.56 5.44
C LEU A 79 13.92 -3.62 5.47
N ASP A 80 14.19 -3.01 4.33
CA ASP A 80 15.15 -1.91 4.21
C ASP A 80 14.44 -0.56 4.35
N ILE A 81 15.20 0.53 4.43
CA ILE A 81 14.68 1.89 4.44
C ILE A 81 14.05 2.20 3.08
N GLY A 82 12.75 2.45 3.07
CA GLY A 82 12.02 2.65 1.83
C GLY A 82 10.60 3.16 2.01
N VAL A 83 9.81 2.94 0.96
CA VAL A 83 8.40 3.34 0.89
C VAL A 83 7.58 2.09 0.63
N THR A 84 6.64 1.81 1.52
CA THR A 84 5.64 0.76 1.36
C THR A 84 4.39 1.38 0.72
N HIS A 85 3.97 0.83 -0.41
CA HIS A 85 2.77 1.25 -1.13
C HIS A 85 1.66 0.25 -0.83
N ILE A 86 0.49 0.77 -0.53
CA ILE A 86 -0.68 -0.02 -0.17
C ILE A 86 -1.79 0.34 -1.14
N LYS A 87 -2.47 -0.67 -1.67
CA LYS A 87 -3.60 -0.48 -2.58
C LYS A 87 -4.89 -0.95 -1.93
N GLN A 88 -5.90 -0.09 -1.97
CA GLN A 88 -7.26 -0.33 -1.52
C GLN A 88 -8.21 0.06 -2.66
N GLY A 89 -8.54 -0.89 -3.53
CA GLY A 89 -9.32 -0.67 -4.74
C GLY A 89 -8.60 0.25 -5.73
N GLU A 90 -9.14 1.45 -5.92
CA GLU A 90 -8.56 2.50 -6.77
C GLU A 90 -7.64 3.44 -5.99
N ASN A 91 -7.68 3.40 -4.66
CA ASN A 91 -6.87 4.26 -3.81
C ASN A 91 -5.51 3.62 -3.54
N THR A 92 -4.45 4.40 -3.74
CA THR A 92 -3.09 4.03 -3.33
C THR A 92 -2.67 4.95 -2.20
N LYS A 93 -2.12 4.38 -1.13
CA LYS A 93 -1.53 5.12 0.00
C LYS A 93 -0.06 4.74 0.13
N CYS A 94 0.79 5.73 0.35
CA CYS A 94 2.21 5.51 0.60
C CYS A 94 2.56 5.69 2.07
N PHE A 95 3.36 4.78 2.61
CA PHE A 95 3.92 4.86 3.95
C PHE A 95 5.43 4.75 3.89
N THR A 96 6.13 5.57 4.66
CA THR A 96 7.56 5.38 4.88
C THR A 96 7.78 4.20 5.81
N THR A 97 8.81 3.40 5.53
CA THR A 97 9.19 2.28 6.40
C THR A 97 10.69 2.39 6.66
N MET A 98 11.07 2.65 7.91
CA MET A 98 12.47 2.84 8.30
C MET A 98 13.08 1.51 8.75
N GLY A 99 13.14 0.57 7.81
CA GLY A 99 13.55 -0.81 8.03
C GLY A 99 12.60 -1.59 8.92
N GLY A 100 13.04 -2.73 9.44
CA GLY A 100 12.28 -3.56 10.36
C GLY A 100 12.02 -4.95 9.80
N VAL A 101 10.86 -5.54 10.11
CA VAL A 101 10.49 -6.88 9.65
C VAL A 101 9.06 -6.90 9.15
N LEU A 102 8.84 -7.67 8.10
CA LEU A 102 7.52 -8.02 7.57
C LEU A 102 7.27 -9.49 7.86
N GLN A 103 6.07 -9.80 8.35
CA GLN A 103 5.54 -11.14 8.45
C GLN A 103 4.21 -11.22 7.70
N PHE A 104 4.05 -12.24 6.88
CA PHE A 104 2.79 -12.56 6.23
C PHE A 104 2.38 -13.99 6.56
N LYS A 105 1.17 -14.19 7.07
CA LYS A 105 0.61 -15.50 7.40
C LYS A 105 -0.92 -15.43 7.45
N ASP A 106 -1.60 -16.45 6.94
CA ASP A 106 -3.06 -16.59 7.04
C ASP A 106 -3.84 -15.35 6.54
N ASP A 107 -3.41 -14.75 5.43
CA ASP A 107 -3.91 -13.48 4.88
C ASP A 107 -3.81 -12.27 5.84
N GLU A 108 -2.92 -12.34 6.82
CA GLU A 108 -2.53 -11.24 7.70
C GLU A 108 -1.08 -10.83 7.43
N CYS A 109 -0.88 -9.56 7.08
CA CYS A 109 0.40 -8.92 6.90
C CYS A 109 0.69 -8.00 8.09
N ILE A 110 1.80 -8.23 8.78
CA ILE A 110 2.26 -7.41 9.90
C ILE A 110 3.62 -6.84 9.54
N ILE A 111 3.70 -5.51 9.54
CA ILE A 111 4.95 -4.78 9.36
C ILE A 111 5.32 -4.15 10.70
N LEU A 112 6.45 -4.59 11.25
CA LEU A 112 7.05 -4.00 12.44
C LEU A 112 8.21 -3.12 12.00
N THR A 113 8.12 -1.82 12.26
CA THR A 113 9.15 -0.86 11.83
C THR A 113 9.48 0.12 12.95
N THR A 114 10.67 0.71 12.89
CA THR A 114 11.10 1.72 13.87
C THR A 114 10.22 2.97 13.76
N THR A 115 9.98 3.42 12.53
CA THR A 115 9.21 4.63 12.25
C THR A 115 8.46 4.44 10.94
N ALA A 116 7.18 4.81 10.95
CA ALA A 116 6.36 4.89 9.76
C ALA A 116 5.53 6.17 9.80
N GLU A 117 5.54 6.88 8.67
CA GLU A 117 4.82 8.13 8.44
C GLU A 117 4.03 7.99 7.14
N CYS A 118 2.77 8.44 7.11
CA CYS A 118 1.97 8.50 5.89
C CYS A 118 2.55 9.55 4.93
N GLY A 119 2.56 9.27 3.62
CA GLY A 119 3.10 10.17 2.60
C GLY A 119 2.51 11.59 2.65
N ASP A 120 1.24 11.70 3.02
CA ASP A 120 0.50 12.97 3.13
C ASP A 120 0.89 13.81 4.35
N ASP A 121 1.37 13.16 5.42
CA ASP A 121 1.74 13.82 6.68
C ASP A 121 3.19 14.31 6.69
N ILE A 122 3.95 14.05 5.62
CA ILE A 122 5.39 14.34 5.55
C ILE A 122 5.63 15.83 5.25
N ASP A 123 6.32 16.50 6.17
CA ASP A 123 6.86 17.83 5.91
C ASP A 123 8.05 17.76 4.93
N VAL A 124 7.77 18.14 3.68
CA VAL A 124 8.74 18.16 2.57
C VAL A 124 9.91 19.10 2.85
N THR A 125 9.67 20.25 3.50
CA THR A 125 10.72 21.23 3.79
C THR A 125 11.69 20.64 4.80
N ARG A 126 11.17 20.06 5.88
CA ARG A 126 11.96 19.36 6.90
C ARG A 126 12.74 18.19 6.30
N ALA A 127 12.11 17.41 5.41
CA ALA A 127 12.76 16.28 4.75
C ALA A 127 13.93 16.73 3.84
N LYS A 128 13.78 17.82 3.10
CA LYS A 128 14.85 18.40 2.26
C LYS A 128 16.02 18.92 3.09
N GLU A 129 15.75 19.62 4.18
CA GLU A 129 16.79 20.11 5.10
C GLU A 129 17.53 18.95 5.78
N ALA A 130 16.82 17.89 6.17
CA ALA A 130 17.42 16.68 6.70
C ALA A 130 18.34 16.01 5.67
N LEU A 131 17.92 15.94 4.41
CA LEU A 131 18.73 15.40 3.32
C LEU A 131 20.02 16.21 3.12
N ARG A 132 19.92 17.55 3.07
CA ARG A 132 21.09 18.44 2.93
C ARG A 132 22.09 18.20 4.07
N ARG A 133 21.61 18.23 5.31
CA ARG A 133 22.42 18.00 6.52
C ARG A 133 23.07 16.62 6.57
N ALA A 134 22.40 15.59 6.04
CA ALA A 134 22.92 14.24 5.99
C ALA A 134 24.00 14.09 4.90
N LYS A 135 23.83 14.74 3.74
CA LYS A 135 24.83 14.78 2.67
C LYS A 135 26.11 15.51 3.09
N GLU A 136 25.98 16.67 3.73
CA GLU A 136 27.14 17.42 4.25
C GLU A 136 27.97 16.58 5.24
N ARG A 137 27.31 15.78 6.09
CA ARG A 137 27.99 14.86 7.01
C ARG A 137 28.67 13.69 6.32
N LEU A 138 28.19 13.28 5.15
CA LEU A 138 28.78 12.20 4.37
C LEU A 138 30.04 12.66 3.62
N GLU A 139 30.11 13.94 3.27
CA GLU A 139 31.26 14.56 2.59
C GLU A 139 32.42 14.87 3.56
N ASP A 140 32.13 14.95 4.86
CA ASP A 140 33.12 15.16 5.90
C ASP A 140 33.95 13.88 6.16
N LYS A 141 35.22 13.90 5.73
CA LYS A 141 36.11 12.72 5.67
C LYS A 141 36.67 12.32 7.04
N ASP A 142 36.57 13.18 8.05
CA ASP A 142 37.17 12.95 9.37
C ASP A 142 36.33 12.02 10.27
N ALA A 143 35.12 11.66 9.84
CA ALA A 143 34.16 10.85 10.61
C ALA A 143 33.98 9.43 10.04
N ALA A 144 35.05 8.68 9.79
CA ALA A 144 34.99 7.30 9.26
C ALA A 144 34.10 6.34 10.08
N ILE A 145 33.89 6.61 11.38
CA ILE A 145 32.99 5.85 12.27
C ILE A 145 31.51 6.18 12.00
N ASP A 146 31.20 7.34 11.42
CA ASP A 146 29.86 7.87 11.23
C ASP A 146 29.32 7.72 9.78
N ALA A 147 30.15 7.26 8.83
CA ALA A 147 29.78 7.12 7.42
C ALA A 147 28.50 6.28 7.23
N LYS A 148 28.41 5.09 7.85
CA LYS A 148 27.21 4.23 7.78
C LYS A 148 25.96 4.90 8.35
N ARG A 149 26.11 5.72 9.39
CA ARG A 149 24.98 6.44 10.01
C ARG A 149 24.55 7.61 9.14
N ALA A 150 25.50 8.30 8.51
CA ALA A 150 25.25 9.35 7.54
C ALA A 150 24.53 8.78 6.30
N GLU A 151 24.98 7.65 5.76
CA GLU A 151 24.31 6.92 4.67
C GLU A 151 22.86 6.56 5.05
N ALA A 152 22.65 5.97 6.22
CA ALA A 152 21.31 5.65 6.72
C ALA A 152 20.45 6.91 6.93
N ALA A 153 21.05 8.05 7.31
CA ALA A 153 20.33 9.32 7.41
C ALA A 153 19.91 9.87 6.04
N VAL A 154 20.79 9.76 5.04
CA VAL A 154 20.47 10.10 3.64
C VAL A 154 19.33 9.22 3.13
N ALA A 155 19.42 7.90 3.33
CA ALA A 155 18.39 6.96 2.91
C ALA A 155 17.02 7.28 3.54
N ARG A 156 16.97 7.57 4.85
CA ARG A 156 15.73 7.97 5.54
C ARG A 156 15.13 9.25 4.99
N ALA A 157 15.96 10.26 4.72
CA ALA A 157 15.48 11.53 4.16
C ALA A 157 14.97 11.35 2.72
N MET A 158 15.65 10.54 1.91
CA MET A 158 15.20 10.20 0.56
C MET A 158 13.89 9.40 0.56
N ALA A 159 13.73 8.44 1.48
CA ALA A 159 12.51 7.67 1.61
C ALA A 159 11.29 8.58 1.91
N ARG A 160 11.46 9.56 2.81
CA ARG A 160 10.42 10.57 3.07
C ARG A 160 10.03 11.36 1.82
N LEU A 161 11.02 11.86 1.07
CA LEU A 161 10.75 12.60 -0.16
C LEU A 161 10.08 11.73 -1.23
N LYS A 162 10.48 10.45 -1.35
CA LYS A 162 9.88 9.50 -2.30
C LYS A 162 8.42 9.20 -1.94
N ALA A 163 8.09 9.09 -0.65
CA ALA A 163 6.73 8.81 -0.20
C ALA A 163 5.74 9.92 -0.58
N THR A 164 6.19 11.19 -0.60
CA THR A 164 5.34 12.32 -1.03
C THR A 164 5.08 12.35 -2.55
N LEU A 165 5.99 11.79 -3.36
CA LEU A 165 5.89 11.84 -4.83
C LEU A 165 4.94 10.80 -5.43
N ASN A 166 4.65 9.74 -4.69
CA ASN A 166 3.88 8.58 -5.15
C ASN A 166 2.43 8.56 -4.62
N ASN A 167 1.95 9.69 -4.09
CA ASN A 167 0.56 9.91 -3.69
C ASN A 167 -0.21 10.66 -4.80
#